data_AF-A0A6N7FH70-F1
#
_entry.id   AF-A0A6N7FH70-F1
#
_cell.length_a   1.000
_cell.length_b   1.000
_cell.length_c   1.000
_cell.angle_alpha   90.00
_cell.angle_beta   90.00
_cell.angle_gamma   90.00
#
_symmetry.space_group_name_H-M   'P 1'
#
loop_
_entity.id
_entity.type
_entity.pdbx_description
1 polymer ?
#
loop_
_entity_poly.entity_id
_entity_poly.type
_entity_poly.pdbx_seq_one_letter_code
_entity_poly.pdbx_strand_id
1 'polypeptide(L)' 'MKQAWHERWLRSFAIGILAAIAMSMSASADEVADFYKGRQITYIIQAGAGGYYGLNGRLIANHMGRFIPGNPNIIVQHM' A
#
# COMPACT_ATOMS: atom_id res chain seq x y z
N MET A 1 -33.20 -8.40 42.86
CA MET A 1 -33.60 -8.58 41.44
C MET A 1 -33.68 -7.29 40.62
N LYS A 2 -34.05 -6.12 41.18
CA LYS A 2 -34.16 -4.86 40.41
C LYS A 2 -32.82 -4.21 39.99
N GLN A 3 -31.75 -4.38 40.78
CA GLN A 3 -30.43 -3.76 40.50
C GLN A 3 -29.71 -4.35 39.27
N ALA A 4 -29.85 -5.65 39.04
CA ALA A 4 -29.24 -6.35 37.89
C ALA A 4 -29.76 -5.86 36.52
N TRP A 5 -30.90 -5.15 36.48
CA TRP A 5 -31.45 -4.61 35.24
C TRP A 5 -30.66 -3.38 34.79
N HIS A 6 -30.41 -2.42 35.70
CA HIS A 6 -29.67 -1.19 35.40
C HIS A 6 -28.22 -1.46 34.99
N GLU A 7 -27.55 -2.44 35.61
CA GLU A 7 -26.18 -2.80 35.26
C GLU A 7 -26.06 -3.37 33.84
N ARG A 8 -27.08 -4.12 33.38
CA ARG A 8 -27.11 -4.65 32.01
C ARG A 8 -27.27 -3.53 30.98
N TRP A 9 -28.13 -2.55 31.27
CA TRP A 9 -28.30 -1.37 30.40
C TRP A 9 -27.03 -0.53 30.33
N LEU A 10 -26.39 -0.27 31.47
CA LEU A 10 -25.14 0.49 31.54
C LEU A 10 -24.00 -0.22 30.79
N ARG A 11 -23.88 -1.55 30.92
CA ARG A 11 -22.89 -2.34 30.17
C ARG A 11 -23.13 -2.31 28.67
N SER A 12 -24.37 -2.48 28.22
CA SER A 12 -24.71 -2.39 26.79
C SER A 12 -24.42 -0.99 26.22
N PHE A 13 -24.70 0.05 26.99
CA PHE A 13 -24.41 1.43 26.59
C PHE A 13 -22.90 1.69 26.52
N ALA A 14 -22.12 1.19 27.48
CA ALA A 14 -20.67 1.29 27.48
C ALA A 14 -20.04 0.55 26.28
N ILE A 15 -20.55 -0.64 25.95
CA ILE A 15 -20.12 -1.39 24.75
C ILE A 15 -20.46 -0.63 23.47
N GLY A 16 -21.66 -0.02 23.40
CA GLY A 16 -22.07 0.80 22.26
C GLY A 16 -21.16 2.01 22.05
N ILE A 17 -20.77 2.70 23.12
CA ILE A 17 -19.82 3.82 23.07
C ILE A 17 -18.44 3.34 22.60
N LEU A 18 -17.92 2.23 23.13
CA LEU A 18 -16.63 1.68 22.72
C LEU A 18 -16.62 1.28 21.23
N ALA A 19 -17.70 0.67 20.75
CA ALA A 19 -17.84 0.32 19.33
C ALA A 19 -17.87 1.57 18.43
N ALA A 20 -18.60 2.62 18.83
CA ALA A 20 -18.63 3.87 18.09
C ALA A 20 -17.25 4.56 18.02
N ILE A 21 -16.47 4.51 19.11
CA ILE A 21 -15.10 5.03 19.15
C ILE A 21 -14.18 4.22 18.22
N ALA A 22 -14.26 2.89 18.25
CA ALA A 22 -13.46 2.04 17.37
C ALA A 22 -13.78 2.27 15.89
N MET A 23 -15.05 2.49 15.54
CA MET A 23 -15.47 2.80 14.17
C MET A 23 -15.08 4.20 13.70
N SER A 24 -14.76 5.11 14.63
CA SER A 24 -14.30 6.47 14.31
C SER A 24 -12.80 6.57 13.97
N MET A 25 -12.04 5.47 14.15
CA MET A 25 -10.64 5.44 13.72
C MET A 25 -10.58 5.40 12.19
N SER A 26 -10.11 6.51 11.60
CA SER A 26 -9.80 6.56 10.18
C SER A 26 -8.58 5.67 9.90
N ALA A 27 -8.67 4.81 8.90
CA ALA A 27 -7.52 4.05 8.44
C ALA A 27 -6.56 5.02 7.72
N SER A 28 -5.38 5.25 8.30
CA SER A 28 -4.30 5.92 7.59
C SER A 28 -3.71 4.93 6.61
N ALA A 29 -3.75 5.25 5.31
CA ALA A 29 -2.93 4.53 4.34
C ALA A 29 -1.46 4.86 4.62
N ASP A 30 -0.59 3.87 4.50
CA ASP A 30 0.85 4.11 4.50
C ASP A 30 1.22 5.03 3.33
N GLU A 31 2.31 5.80 3.47
CA GLU A 31 2.79 6.59 2.35
C GLU A 31 3.19 5.67 1.19
N VAL A 32 2.77 6.01 -0.04
CA VAL A 32 3.15 5.26 -1.24
C VAL A 32 4.69 5.13 -1.36
N ALA A 33 5.43 6.11 -0.82
CA ALA A 33 6.88 6.07 -0.75
C ALA A 33 7.40 4.87 0.06
N ASP A 34 6.78 4.55 1.19
CA ASP A 34 7.20 3.43 2.05
C ASP A 34 6.98 2.08 1.38
N PHE A 35 5.96 1.97 0.53
CA PHE A 35 5.74 0.76 -0.25
C PHE A 35 6.89 0.47 -1.22
N TYR A 36 7.35 1.46 -1.98
CA TYR A 36 8.34 1.28 -3.05
C TYR A 36 9.80 1.43 -2.58
N LYS A 37 10.04 2.08 -1.44
CA LYS A 37 11.39 2.29 -0.90
C LYS A 37 12.15 0.97 -0.75
N GLY A 38 13.33 0.91 -1.35
CA GLY A 38 14.19 -0.28 -1.31
C GLY A 38 13.69 -1.48 -2.13
N ARG A 39 12.57 -1.35 -2.86
CA ARG A 39 12.09 -2.39 -3.77
C ARG A 39 12.73 -2.29 -5.14
N GLN A 40 12.80 -3.44 -5.81
CA GLN A 40 13.15 -3.55 -7.21
C GLN A 40 11.89 -3.79 -8.05
N ILE A 41 11.74 -3.06 -9.14
CA ILE A 41 10.69 -3.26 -10.15
C ILE A 41 11.31 -3.95 -11.36
N THR A 42 10.69 -5.04 -11.81
CA THR A 42 11.09 -5.72 -13.03
C THR A 42 10.24 -5.26 -14.20
N TYR A 43 10.87 -4.64 -15.19
CA TYR A 43 10.25 -4.29 -16.46
C TYR A 43 10.47 -5.42 -17.48
N ILE A 44 9.40 -6.19 -17.71
CA ILE A 44 9.43 -7.35 -18.60
C ILE A 44 9.16 -6.93 -20.05
N ILE A 45 10.01 -7.39 -20.97
CA ILE A 45 9.93 -7.08 -22.40
C ILE A 45 9.96 -8.38 -23.21
N GLN A 46 8.86 -8.69 -23.89
CA GLN A 46 8.72 -9.84 -24.81
C GLN A 46 9.38 -9.57 -26.17
N ALA A 47 10.64 -9.16 -26.17
CA ALA A 47 11.41 -8.87 -27.38
C ALA A 47 12.91 -8.91 -27.09
N GLY A 48 13.71 -9.08 -28.14
CA GLY A 48 15.17 -9.08 -28.02
C GLY A 48 15.75 -7.75 -27.52
N ALA A 49 16.84 -7.82 -26.74
CA ALA A 49 17.48 -6.67 -26.10
C ALA A 49 18.01 -5.60 -27.07
N GLY A 50 18.36 -5.99 -28.30
CA GLY A 50 18.87 -5.09 -29.34
C GLY A 50 17.78 -4.37 -30.15
N GLY A 51 16.52 -4.78 -30.03
CA GLY A 51 15.42 -4.17 -30.77
C GLY A 51 14.93 -2.86 -30.16
N TYR A 52 14.02 -2.19 -30.86
CA TYR A 52 13.38 -0.94 -30.42
C TYR A 52 12.86 -1.03 -28.98
N TYR A 53 12.18 -2.12 -28.63
CA TYR A 53 11.64 -2.33 -27.30
C TYR A 53 12.73 -2.46 -26.23
N GLY A 54 13.83 -3.17 -26.48
CA GLY A 54 14.92 -3.28 -25.51
C GLY A 54 15.67 -1.98 -25.28
N LEU A 55 15.89 -1.19 -26.33
CA LEU A 55 16.54 0.12 -26.22
C LEU A 55 15.68 1.10 -25.41
N ASN A 56 14.40 1.25 -25.78
CA ASN A 56 13.47 2.11 -25.06
C ASN A 56 13.21 1.59 -23.64
N GLY A 57 13.19 0.27 -23.44
CA GLY A 57 13.08 -0.37 -22.15
C GLY A 57 14.15 0.06 -21.16
N ARG A 58 15.41 0.04 -21.60
CA ARG A 58 16.55 0.54 -20.81
C ARG A 58 16.47 2.03 -20.54
N LEU A 59 16.05 2.81 -21.54
CA LEU A 59 15.86 4.26 -21.36
C LEU A 59 14.84 4.54 -20.25
N ILE A 60 13.70 3.84 -20.27
CA ILE A 60 12.66 3.95 -19.24
C ILE A 60 13.21 3.51 -17.89
N ALA A 61 13.80 2.32 -17.78
CA ALA A 61 14.29 1.77 -16.52
C ALA A 61 15.31 2.70 -15.83
N ASN A 62 16.21 3.32 -16.60
CA ASN A 62 17.22 4.25 -16.08
C ASN A 62 16.64 5.56 -15.53
N HIS A 63 15.43 5.97 -15.92
CA HIS A 63 14.89 7.28 -15.58
C HIS A 63 13.60 7.24 -14.77
N MET A 64 12.81 6.17 -14.88
CA MET A 64 11.47 6.12 -14.30
C MET A 64 11.49 6.04 -12.77
N GLY A 65 12.55 5.48 -12.17
CA GLY A 65 12.68 5.35 -10.71
C GLY A 65 12.49 6.67 -9.96
N ARG A 66 13.02 7.79 -10.48
CA ARG A 66 12.90 9.12 -9.83
C ARG A 66 11.49 9.72 -9.81
N PHE A 67 10.58 9.15 -10.60
CA PHE A 67 9.19 9.59 -10.68
C PHE A 67 8.24 8.69 -9.87
N ILE A 68 8.76 7.60 -9.30
CA ILE A 68 8.01 6.71 -8.42
C ILE A 68 8.38 7.08 -6.98
N PRO A 69 7.41 7.35 -6.08
CA PRO A 69 7.68 7.57 -4.66
C PRO A 69 8.59 6.48 -4.10
N GLY A 70 9.54 6.83 -3.21
CA GLY A 70 10.50 5.87 -2.68
C GLY A 70 11.69 5.53 -3.59
N ASN A 71 11.76 6.09 -4.80
CA ASN A 71 12.88 5.96 -5.75
C ASN A 71 13.35 4.51 -5.98
N PRO A 72 12.45 3.57 -6.35
CA PRO A 72 12.80 2.17 -6.54
C PRO A 72 13.80 1.99 -7.69
N ASN A 73 14.60 0.93 -7.60
CA ASN A 73 15.46 0.51 -8.70
C ASN A 73 14.64 -0.28 -9.73
N ILE A 74 14.83 0.00 -11.03
CA ILE A 74 14.09 -0.68 -12.10
C ILE A 74 15.08 -1.46 -12.95
N ILE A 75 14.83 -2.76 -13.13
CA ILE A 75 15.63 -3.64 -13.99
C ILE A 75 14.82 -4.07 -15.20
N VAL A 76 15.49 -4.24 -16.34
CA VAL A 76 14.87 -4.78 -17.56
C VAL A 76 15.11 -6.27 -17.61
N GLN A 77 14.04 -7.05 -17.83
CA GLN A 77 14.12 -8.47 -18.08
C GLN A 77 13.50 -8.78 -19.45
N HIS A 78 14.28 -9.46 -20.29
CA HIS A 78 13.82 -9.98 -21.56
C HIS A 78 13.32 -11.41 -21.37
N MET A 79 12.23 -11.78 -22.05
CA MET A 79 11.77 -13.17 -22.15
C MET A 79 11.67 -13.60 -23.60
#